data_AF-A0AB39WYN3-F1
#
_entry.id   AF-A0AB39WYN3-F1
#
_cell.length_a   1.000
_cell.length_b   1.000
_cell.length_c   1.000
_cell.angle_alpha   90.00
_cell.angle_beta   90.00
_cell.angle_gamma   90.00
#
_symmetry.space_group_name_H-M   'P 1'
#
loop_
_entity.id
_entity.type
_entity.pdbx_description
1 polymer ?
#
loop_
_entity_poly.entity_id
_entity_poly.type
_entity_poly.pdbx_seq_one_letter_code
_entity_poly.pdbx_strand_id
1 'polypeptide(L)'
;MTLSEDIGARLRELRSQIGLTQDQLAEKLGVSKRTQGNYESGASDPTASYLSMAASQLGFDVPYILNGVRTTPTSESLSEVEHSILQQYQSIPEDDQKAIRRILKAMADDAARANN
;
A
#
# COMPACT_ATOMS: atom_id res chain seq x y z
N MET A 1 8.07 -23.16 3.47
CA MET A 1 6.93 -22.23 3.44
C MET A 1 6.24 -22.43 2.10
N THR A 2 4.93 -22.60 2.09
CA THR A 2 4.13 -22.68 0.86
C THR A 2 3.85 -21.27 0.33
N LEU A 3 3.46 -21.14 -0.95
CA LEU A 3 3.07 -19.85 -1.52
C LEU A 3 1.96 -19.17 -0.69
N SER A 4 0.97 -19.95 -0.23
CA SER A 4 -0.12 -19.46 0.62
C SER A 4 0.38 -18.99 1.99
N GLU A 5 1.34 -19.69 2.60
CA GLU A 5 1.97 -19.26 3.85
C GLU A 5 2.75 -17.94 3.67
N ASP A 6 3.46 -17.76 2.55
CA ASP A 6 4.19 -16.52 2.24
C ASP A 6 3.23 -15.33 2.01
N ILE A 7 2.13 -15.55 1.29
CA ILE A 7 1.05 -14.55 1.11
C ILE A 7 0.44 -14.18 2.48
N GLY A 8 0.12 -15.18 3.29
CA GLY A 8 -0.43 -14.99 4.62
C GLY A 8 0.50 -14.21 5.56
N ALA A 9 1.80 -14.52 5.52
CA ALA A 9 2.82 -13.82 6.29
C ALA A 9 2.90 -12.33 5.93
N ARG A 10 2.88 -11.98 4.63
CA ARG A 10 2.92 -10.59 4.16
C ARG A 10 1.63 -9.83 4.48
N LEU A 11 0.48 -10.49 4.41
CA LEU A 11 -0.78 -9.90 4.86
C LEU A 11 -0.76 -9.61 6.37
N ARG A 12 -0.23 -10.55 7.17
CA ARG A 12 -0.03 -10.38 8.61
C ARG A 12 0.93 -9.24 8.94
N GLU A 13 2.01 -9.10 8.16
CA GLU A 13 2.95 -8.00 8.30
C GLU A 13 2.25 -6.65 8.11
N LEU A 14 1.56 -6.44 6.99
CA LEU A 14 0.85 -5.19 6.71
C LEU A 14 -0.20 -4.87 7.77
N ARG A 15 -0.97 -5.88 8.22
CA ARG A 15 -1.91 -5.72 9.34
C ARG A 15 -1.21 -5.21 10.60
N SER A 16 -0.06 -5.81 10.93
CA SER A 16 0.68 -5.50 12.15
C SER A 16 1.32 -4.11 12.09
N GLN A 17 1.76 -3.68 10.90
CA GLN A 17 2.30 -2.32 10.66
C GLN A 17 1.28 -1.22 10.97
N ILE A 18 0.00 -1.46 10.70
CA ILE A 18 -1.08 -0.51 11.01
C ILE A 18 -1.73 -0.76 12.40
N GLY A 19 -1.13 -1.62 13.23
CA GLY A 19 -1.54 -1.83 14.62
C GLY A 19 -2.89 -2.55 14.81
N LEU A 20 -3.42 -3.22 13.79
CA LEU A 20 -4.71 -3.91 13.88
C LEU A 20 -4.57 -5.35 14.37
N THR A 21 -5.54 -5.82 15.15
CA THR A 21 -5.75 -7.24 15.43
C THR A 21 -6.40 -7.96 14.25
N GLN A 22 -6.33 -9.30 14.21
CA GLN A 22 -7.01 -10.09 13.17
C GLN A 22 -8.53 -9.84 13.16
N ASP A 23 -9.13 -9.64 14.33
CA ASP A 23 -10.57 -9.39 14.46
C ASP A 23 -10.95 -8.02 13.86
N GLN A 24 -10.17 -6.99 14.17
CA GLN A 24 -10.38 -5.64 13.63
C GLN A 24 -10.16 -5.57 12.11
N LEU A 25 -9.17 -6.29 11.58
CA LEU A 25 -8.96 -6.34 10.13
C LEU A 25 -10.12 -7.08 9.45
N ALA A 26 -10.56 -8.19 10.05
CA ALA A 26 -11.70 -8.96 9.55
C ALA A 26 -12.97 -8.11 9.48
N GLU A 27 -13.27 -7.37 10.56
CA GLU A 27 -14.42 -6.47 10.64
C GLU A 27 -14.36 -5.38 9.55
N LYS A 28 -13.20 -4.70 9.41
CA LYS A 28 -13.01 -3.65 8.39
C LYS A 28 -13.20 -4.18 6.96
N LEU A 29 -12.75 -5.41 6.69
CA LEU A 29 -12.80 -6.00 5.36
C LEU A 29 -14.00 -6.94 5.13
N GLY A 30 -14.96 -6.97 6.06
CA GLY A 30 -16.22 -7.70 5.92
C GLY A 30 -16.07 -9.22 5.88
N VAL A 31 -15.07 -9.78 6.56
CA VAL A 31 -14.86 -11.23 6.69
C VAL A 31 -14.90 -11.68 8.15
N SER A 32 -14.99 -12.99 8.39
CA SER A 32 -14.91 -13.51 9.77
C SER A 32 -13.48 -13.49 10.29
N LYS A 33 -13.28 -13.37 11.61
CA LYS A 33 -11.97 -13.54 12.26
C LYS A 33 -11.28 -14.85 11.88
N ARG A 34 -12.06 -15.94 11.74
CA ARG A 34 -11.56 -17.25 11.30
C ARG A 34 -11.02 -17.18 9.87
N THR A 35 -11.75 -16.54 8.96
CA THR A 35 -11.32 -16.31 7.58
C THR A 35 -10.01 -15.52 7.54
N GLN A 36 -9.91 -14.45 8.32
CA GLN A 36 -8.67 -13.68 8.45
C GLN A 36 -7.51 -14.54 8.98
N GLY A 37 -7.76 -15.34 10.01
CA GLY A 37 -6.77 -16.27 10.56
C GLY A 37 -6.31 -17.31 9.54
N ASN A 38 -7.21 -17.85 8.72
CA ASN A 38 -6.87 -18.80 7.66
C ASN A 38 -6.02 -18.16 6.56
N TYR A 39 -6.31 -16.91 6.18
CA TYR A 39 -5.50 -16.16 5.23
C TYR A 39 -4.09 -15.95 5.77
N GLU A 40 -3.95 -15.51 7.01
CA GLU A 40 -2.63 -15.23 7.61
C GLU A 40 -1.80 -16.48 7.93
N SER A 41 -2.43 -17.64 8.10
CA SER A 41 -1.74 -18.91 8.32
C SER A 41 -1.43 -19.67 7.04
N GLY A 42 -1.92 -19.22 5.89
CA GLY A 42 -1.81 -19.94 4.62
C GLY A 42 -2.76 -21.15 4.48
N ALA A 43 -3.73 -21.31 5.38
CA ALA A 43 -4.73 -22.38 5.29
C ALA A 43 -5.73 -22.18 4.14
N SER A 44 -5.89 -20.95 3.66
CA SER A 44 -6.64 -20.60 2.44
C SER A 44 -6.11 -19.30 1.86
N ASP A 45 -6.22 -19.09 0.56
CA ASP A 45 -5.77 -17.85 -0.07
C ASP A 45 -6.81 -16.72 0.05
N PRO A 46 -6.38 -15.46 0.24
CA PRO A 46 -7.27 -14.30 0.16
C PRO A 46 -7.87 -14.17 -1.23
N THR A 47 -9.17 -13.88 -1.31
CA THR A 47 -9.82 -13.66 -2.61
C THR A 47 -9.40 -12.33 -3.23
N ALA A 48 -9.51 -12.21 -4.57
CA ALA A 48 -9.28 -10.94 -5.26
C ALA A 48 -10.18 -9.81 -4.73
N SER A 49 -11.43 -10.11 -4.35
CA SER A 49 -12.34 -9.12 -3.75
C SER A 49 -11.82 -8.63 -2.40
N TYR A 50 -11.31 -9.52 -1.55
CA TYR A 50 -10.72 -9.14 -0.27
C TYR A 50 -9.48 -8.25 -0.48
N LEU A 51 -8.59 -8.62 -1.40
CA LEU A 51 -7.38 -7.85 -1.71
C LEU A 51 -7.71 -6.47 -2.27
N SER A 52 -8.74 -6.36 -3.11
CA SER A 52 -9.23 -5.08 -3.63
C SER A 52 -9.76 -4.18 -2.52
N MET A 53 -10.50 -4.73 -1.54
CA MET A 53 -10.95 -3.98 -0.36
C MET A 53 -9.77 -3.56 0.52
N ALA A 54 -8.79 -4.44 0.74
CA ALA A 54 -7.59 -4.11 1.50
C ALA A 54 -6.79 -2.97 0.87
N ALA A 55 -6.65 -2.98 -0.46
CA ALA A 55 -6.00 -1.88 -1.20
C ALA A 55 -6.77 -0.57 -1.07
N SER A 56 -8.07 -0.58 -1.37
CA SER A 56 -8.89 0.63 -1.44
C SER A 56 -9.19 1.25 -0.07
N GLN A 57 -9.36 0.45 0.98
CA GLN A 57 -9.74 0.94 2.31
C GLN A 57 -8.56 1.15 3.26
N LEU A 58 -7.48 0.38 3.11
CA LEU A 58 -6.34 0.38 4.03
C LEU A 58 -5.02 0.76 3.35
N GLY A 59 -5.00 0.96 2.03
CA GLY A 59 -3.80 1.29 1.29
C GLY A 59 -2.80 0.13 1.21
N PHE A 60 -3.26 -1.12 1.35
CA PHE A 60 -2.36 -2.28 1.28
C PHE A 60 -1.81 -2.47 -0.14
N ASP A 61 -0.49 -2.69 -0.21
CA ASP A 61 0.22 -2.97 -1.46
C ASP A 61 -0.06 -4.43 -1.88
N VAL A 62 -1.03 -4.64 -2.76
CA VAL A 62 -1.44 -5.98 -3.21
C VAL A 62 -0.32 -6.72 -3.95
N PRO A 63 0.45 -6.09 -4.86
CA PRO A 63 1.65 -6.71 -5.41
C PRO A 63 2.58 -7.25 -4.32
N TYR A 64 2.83 -6.45 -3.28
CA TYR A 64 3.63 -6.90 -2.16
C TYR A 64 3.03 -8.13 -1.46
N ILE A 65 1.72 -8.15 -1.18
CA ILE A 65 1.04 -9.31 -0.58
C ILE A 65 1.22 -10.58 -1.43
N LEU A 66 1.10 -10.47 -2.75
CA LEU A 66 1.09 -11.62 -3.65
C LEU A 66 2.49 -12.16 -3.95
N ASN A 67 3.43 -11.27 -4.30
CA ASN A 67 4.74 -11.65 -4.82
C ASN A 67 5.93 -11.02 -4.09
N GLY A 68 5.70 -10.14 -3.12
CA GLY A 68 6.74 -9.60 -2.25
C GLY A 68 7.44 -8.38 -2.83
N VAL A 69 7.03 -7.92 -4.00
CA VAL A 69 7.52 -6.69 -4.63
C VAL A 69 6.67 -5.53 -4.14
N ARG A 70 7.29 -4.60 -3.41
CA ARG A 70 6.65 -3.33 -3.04
C ARG A 70 6.53 -2.46 -4.29
N THR A 71 5.31 -2.04 -4.62
CA THR A 71 5.02 -1.07 -5.68
C THR A 71 4.90 0.36 -5.17
N THR A 72 4.68 0.52 -3.86
CA THR A 72 4.82 1.81 -3.19
C THR A 72 6.25 1.95 -2.67
N PRO A 73 7.02 2.99 -3.07
CA PRO A 73 8.30 3.27 -2.44
C PRO A 73 8.02 3.60 -0.97
N THR A 74 8.49 2.76 -0.06
CA THR A 74 8.57 3.11 1.37
C THR A 74 9.51 4.29 1.53
N SER A 75 9.39 5.06 2.62
CA SER A 75 10.34 6.13 2.92
C SER A 75 11.80 5.65 2.94
N GLU A 76 12.04 4.35 3.12
CA GLU A 76 13.35 3.67 3.07
C GLU A 76 13.85 3.35 1.65
N SER A 77 12.97 3.37 0.64
CA SER A 77 13.34 3.12 -0.77
C SER A 77 13.45 4.40 -1.59
N LEU A 78 13.23 5.56 -0.98
CA LEU A 78 13.41 6.85 -1.63
C LEU A 78 14.91 7.18 -1.66
N SER A 79 15.38 7.67 -2.79
CA SER A 79 16.68 8.34 -2.86
C SER A 79 16.72 9.52 -1.88
N GLU A 80 17.93 9.93 -1.46
CA GLU A 80 18.11 11.11 -0.61
C GLU A 80 17.40 12.35 -1.17
N VAL A 81 17.36 12.48 -2.50
CA VAL A 81 16.70 13.56 -3.22
C VAL A 81 15.17 13.48 -3.05
N GLU A 82 14.57 12.33 -3.29
CA GLU A 82 13.11 12.15 -3.13
C GLU A 82 12.67 12.36 -1.68
N HIS A 83 13.47 11.89 -0.72
CA HIS A 83 13.19 12.12 0.70
C HIS A 83 13.26 13.61 1.06
N SER A 84 14.28 14.33 0.56
CA SER A 84 14.42 15.77 0.78
C SER A 84 13.25 16.56 0.17
N ILE A 85 12.81 16.20 -1.04
CA ILE A 85 11.67 16.84 -1.71
C ILE A 85 10.40 16.67 -0.88
N LEU A 86 10.13 15.46 -0.37
CA LEU A 86 8.95 15.22 0.46
C LEU A 86 8.99 16.01 1.78
N GLN A 87 10.13 16.08 2.46
CA GLN A 87 10.27 16.87 3.68
C GLN A 87 10.02 18.37 3.43
N GLN A 88 10.63 18.92 2.37
CA GLN A 88 10.43 20.33 2.00
C GLN A 88 8.96 20.60 1.65
N TYR A 89 8.36 19.73 0.84
CA TYR A 89 6.96 19.84 0.45
C TYR A 89 6.00 19.80 1.65
N GLN A 90 6.28 18.98 2.67
CA GLN A 90 5.47 18.94 3.89
C GLN A 90 5.64 20.19 4.78
N SER A 91 6.78 20.89 4.66
CA SER A 91 7.11 22.06 5.50
C SER A 91 6.52 23.39 5.03
N ILE A 92 6.02 23.47 3.79
CA ILE A 92 5.51 24.70 3.19
C ILE A 92 3.97 24.83 3.31
N PRO A 93 3.42 26.07 3.24
CA PRO A 93 1.98 26.33 3.32
C PRO A 93 1.14 25.58 2.28
N GLU A 94 -0.12 25.34 2.62
CA GLU A 94 -1.01 24.52 1.80
C GLU A 94 -1.25 25.07 0.38
N ASP A 95 -1.25 26.40 0.24
CA ASP A 95 -1.42 27.05 -1.06
C ASP A 95 -0.18 26.89 -1.96
N ASP A 96 1.02 26.90 -1.38
CA ASP A 96 2.26 26.61 -2.11
C ASP A 96 2.31 25.14 -2.51
N GLN A 97 1.89 24.23 -1.63
CA GLN A 97 1.75 22.81 -1.99
C GLN A 97 0.78 22.62 -3.15
N LYS A 98 -0.37 23.34 -3.17
CA LYS A 98 -1.33 23.29 -4.30
C LYS A 98 -0.69 23.77 -5.61
N ALA A 99 0.12 24.82 -5.57
CA ALA A 99 0.83 25.31 -6.75
C ALA A 99 1.82 24.26 -7.28
N ILE A 100 2.63 23.66 -6.39
CA ILE A 100 3.57 22.59 -6.75
C ILE A 100 2.85 21.40 -7.37
N ARG A 101 1.73 20.93 -6.79
CA ARG A 101 0.93 19.83 -7.35
C ARG A 101 0.44 20.11 -8.77
N ARG A 102 0.03 21.35 -9.06
CA ARG A 102 -0.42 21.75 -10.41
C ARG A 102 0.72 21.70 -11.42
N ILE A 103 1.89 22.24 -11.05
CA ILE A 103 3.07 22.26 -11.92
C ILE A 103 3.54 20.84 -12.19
N LEU A 104 3.71 20.03 -11.14
CA LEU A 104 4.15 18.64 -11.26
C LEU A 104 3.21 17.82 -12.14
N LYS A 105 1.90 18.01 -11.99
CA LYS A 105 0.89 17.36 -12.84
C LYS A 105 1.06 17.75 -14.31
N ALA A 106 1.21 19.05 -14.60
CA ALA A 106 1.38 19.51 -15.98
C ALA A 106 2.64 18.90 -16.63
N MET A 107 3.76 18.86 -15.91
CA MET A 107 5.00 18.25 -16.39
C MET A 107 4.87 16.75 -16.64
N ALA A 108 4.18 16.02 -15.74
CA ALA A 108 3.94 14.60 -15.90
C ALA A 108 3.03 14.30 -17.10
N ASP A 109 1.97 15.07 -17.28
CA ASP A 109 1.05 14.94 -18.41
C ASP A 109 1.78 15.19 -19.75
N ASP A 110 2.67 16.20 -19.81
CA ASP A 110 3.48 16.48 -21.01
C ASP A 110 4.51 15.40 -21.30
N ALA A 111 5.19 14.87 -20.28
CA ALA A 111 6.11 13.75 -20.43
C ALA A 111 5.40 12.47 -20.94
N ALA A 112 4.18 12.21 -20.46
CA ALA A 112 3.37 11.09 -20.93
C ALA A 112 2.93 11.25 -22.39
N ARG A 113 2.66 12.49 -22.85
CA ARG A 113 2.37 12.78 -24.26
C ARG A 113 3.59 12.59 -25.16
N ALA A 114 4.79 12.89 -24.68
CA ALA A 114 6.03 12.74 -25.46
C ALA A 114 6.46 11.27 -25.64
N ASN A 115 5.97 10.37 -24.78
CA ASN A 115 6.27 8.93 -24.79
C ASN A 115 5.21 8.08 -25.52
N ASN A 116 4.19 8.70 -26.11
CA ASN A 116 3.15 8.07 -26.95
C ASN A 116 3.28 8.54 -28.41
#